data_AF-A0A2H3DN54-F1
#
_entry.id   AF-A0A2H3DN54-F1
#
_cell.length_a   1.000
_cell.length_b   1.000
_cell.length_c   1.000
_cell.angle_alpha   90.00
_cell.angle_beta   90.00
_cell.angle_gamma   90.00
#
_symmetry.space_group_name_H-M   'P 1'
#
loop_
_entity.id
_entity.type
_entity.pdbx_description
1 polymer ?
#
loop_
_entity_poly.entity_id
_entity_poly.type
_entity_poly.pdbx_seq_one_letter_code
_entity_poly.pdbx_strand_id
1 'polypeptide(L)'
;MMTSSGVAWKTMFEIHLLLWSLQSMPLITTLSLSMKTTPNAWVAKRQDTDIGVGTFTGQADIYFRGTLPKGTLSAFTETGQEESSIEVPMQRSYSGRSLVIPCSLADTPCATLGVQGVLDRLNATLGTSHTLHTADSSSTSTAPSSAASVQDQPSLLSILEDFILRNDDFGTAYALLRRVWNTHNPSNELRRREGKDREQRQKALVGNWIFDRFLTPRRVWDLCSNRVVPSWITDKRPTPISHAWVDEKDRVDVLTPINGKEWPVPIPKDADLNLIRIEMLNLGVEYTWVDVLCLRQKEEGGPREDLRMEEWKLDVPTAGGVYKDNKVVIYLSGLGRPLRLKDGDLDSDRSWFRRAWTLQEVRSSKRIIAGDTPDGPMHAQPIDGGNYETALLTRFHEELHLLERDPNRIFAVLADMQKRVSTNPVDRVAVLAFLLQLRTLPVYCETETPEDAWTALVNAMDPRKRTHFFLAYPGVGDRGKKWRPTWDQVMRESLPEDAYLLSKHGVQHDDETDEDWFDGLCIEKGLVRVFDAGSAERHDRRGELVVKAPDGIPHTFQIYVTHQFPIPEDTYTLLGDKYQCAIGRRLPDGKFEKVSVIEIEEWDEAYSYNTAEGSQSSGKTLHRNCLV
;
A
#
# COMPACT_ATOMS: atom_id res chain seq x y z
N MET A 1 -14.64 25.74 54.98
CA MET A 1 -15.41 24.57 55.48
C MET A 1 -15.77 23.73 54.26
N MET A 2 -14.94 22.75 53.88
CA MET A 2 -15.09 21.30 54.20
C MET A 2 -16.49 20.79 53.83
N THR A 3 -16.73 19.76 53.01
CA THR A 3 -15.93 18.64 52.47
C THR A 3 -16.78 17.93 51.39
N SER A 4 -16.13 17.17 50.49
CA SER A 4 -16.62 15.92 49.83
C SER A 4 -16.39 15.87 48.31
N SER A 5 -15.19 15.43 47.91
CA SER A 5 -14.96 14.72 46.64
C SER A 5 -13.74 13.82 46.77
N GLY A 6 -13.88 12.78 47.60
CA GLY A 6 -13.00 11.61 47.60
C GLY A 6 -13.75 10.43 46.99
N VAL A 7 -13.01 9.49 46.40
CA VAL A 7 -13.47 8.26 45.71
C VAL A 7 -13.67 8.40 44.20
N ALA A 8 -12.56 8.55 43.46
CA ALA A 8 -12.46 8.10 42.05
C ALA A 8 -11.02 7.82 41.57
N TRP A 9 -10.01 7.87 42.45
CA TRP A 9 -8.58 7.82 42.07
C TRP A 9 -7.79 6.68 42.72
N LYS A 10 -8.45 5.59 43.15
CA LYS A 10 -7.80 4.47 43.85
C LYS A 10 -7.96 3.09 43.20
N THR A 11 -8.51 3.00 41.99
CA THR A 11 -8.77 1.69 41.33
C THR A 11 -8.05 1.51 39.99
N MET A 12 -7.22 2.46 39.56
CA MET A 12 -6.47 2.36 38.30
C MET A 12 -4.98 2.05 38.50
N PHE A 13 -4.50 1.96 39.75
CA PHE A 13 -3.10 1.73 40.10
C PHE A 13 -2.76 0.28 40.52
N GLU A 14 -3.76 -0.60 40.68
CA GLU A 14 -3.53 -2.01 41.10
C GLU A 14 -3.64 -3.06 39.98
N ILE A 15 -3.96 -2.68 38.74
CA ILE A 15 -4.01 -3.64 37.61
C ILE A 15 -2.69 -3.67 36.81
N HIS A 16 -1.83 -2.66 36.94
CA HIS A 16 -0.52 -2.64 36.26
C HIS A 16 0.63 -3.29 37.03
N LEU A 17 0.42 -3.74 38.27
CA LEU A 17 1.44 -4.43 39.09
C LEU A 17 1.32 -5.96 39.11
N LEU A 18 0.33 -6.55 38.43
CA LEU A 18 0.12 -8.01 38.34
C LEU A 18 0.51 -8.63 36.98
N LEU A 19 1.01 -7.83 36.02
CA LEU A 19 1.50 -8.31 34.73
C LEU A 19 3.04 -8.27 34.60
N TRP A 20 3.76 -8.00 35.69
CA TRP A 20 5.23 -7.87 35.70
C TRP A 20 5.94 -8.81 36.70
N SER A 21 5.31 -9.93 37.07
CA SER A 21 6.01 -11.02 37.77
C SER A 21 5.61 -12.38 37.20
N LEU A 22 6.32 -12.84 36.16
CA LEU A 22 6.55 -14.26 35.86
C LEU A 22 7.47 -14.40 34.63
N GLN A 23 8.72 -13.98 34.78
CA GLN A 23 9.83 -14.45 33.95
C GLN A 23 11.04 -14.68 34.85
N SER A 24 11.29 -15.93 35.24
CA SER A 24 12.60 -16.49 35.63
C SER A 24 12.52 -18.00 35.91
N MET A 25 12.74 -18.82 34.84
CA MET A 25 13.47 -20.12 34.77
C MET A 25 12.96 -21.39 35.51
N PRO A 26 13.45 -22.64 35.22
CA PRO A 26 14.23 -23.20 34.09
C PRO A 26 13.66 -24.53 33.47
N LEU A 27 14.39 -25.08 32.48
CA LEU A 27 14.24 -26.37 31.77
C LEU A 27 13.78 -27.59 32.60
N ILE A 28 12.88 -28.42 32.03
CA ILE A 28 12.89 -29.90 32.13
C ILE A 28 12.47 -30.54 30.79
N THR A 29 13.21 -31.60 30.45
CA THR A 29 13.27 -32.42 29.25
C THR A 29 12.07 -33.38 29.04
N THR A 30 11.74 -33.63 27.76
CA THR A 30 11.17 -34.85 27.15
C THR A 30 9.96 -35.57 27.79
N LEU A 31 8.85 -35.60 27.05
CA LEU A 31 8.04 -36.81 26.87
C LEU A 31 7.28 -36.74 25.55
N SER A 32 7.61 -37.67 24.65
CA SER A 32 6.94 -37.90 23.38
C SER A 32 5.55 -38.51 23.60
N LEU A 33 4.50 -37.90 23.03
CA LEU A 33 3.25 -38.61 22.78
C LEU A 33 2.78 -38.34 21.35
N SER A 34 2.86 -39.40 20.54
CA SER A 34 2.28 -39.50 19.21
C SER A 34 0.76 -39.33 19.28
N MET A 35 0.20 -38.34 18.59
CA MET A 35 -1.19 -38.35 18.16
C MET A 35 -1.29 -37.98 16.68
N LYS A 36 -1.55 -39.01 15.86
CA LYS A 36 -2.09 -38.89 14.51
C LYS A 36 -3.54 -38.41 14.64
N THR A 37 -3.90 -37.29 14.01
CA THR A 37 -5.29 -37.00 13.62
C THR A 37 -5.34 -36.09 12.39
N THR A 38 -6.20 -36.50 11.46
CA THR A 38 -6.53 -35.94 10.15
C THR A 38 -7.19 -34.56 10.18
N PRO A 39 -7.13 -33.79 9.07
CA PRO A 39 -7.57 -32.40 9.00
C PRO A 39 -9.05 -32.28 8.70
N ASN A 40 -9.80 -31.47 9.47
CA ASN A 40 -10.94 -30.66 9.03
C ASN A 40 -11.61 -29.95 10.21
N ALA A 41 -12.17 -28.76 9.93
CA ALA A 41 -13.03 -27.90 10.77
C ALA A 41 -12.32 -26.80 11.58
N TRP A 42 -12.17 -25.62 10.96
CA TRP A 42 -12.21 -24.34 11.67
C TRP A 42 -13.12 -23.36 10.91
N VAL A 43 -14.37 -23.26 11.38
CA VAL A 43 -15.27 -22.13 11.08
C VAL A 43 -15.24 -21.25 12.32
N ALA A 44 -14.48 -20.15 12.27
CA ALA A 44 -14.51 -19.13 13.32
C ALA A 44 -15.48 -18.01 12.90
N LYS A 45 -16.59 -17.87 13.65
CA LYS A 45 -17.48 -16.70 13.60
C LYS A 45 -16.70 -15.44 14.01
N ARG A 46 -16.74 -14.40 13.20
CA ARG A 46 -16.35 -13.03 13.59
C ARG A 46 -17.57 -12.29 14.14
N GLN A 47 -17.39 -11.65 15.30
CA GLN A 47 -18.15 -10.49 15.73
C GLN A 47 -17.33 -9.26 15.34
N ASP A 48 -17.86 -8.45 14.43
CA ASP A 48 -17.31 -7.13 14.11
C ASP A 48 -17.99 -6.09 15.03
N THR A 49 -17.18 -5.26 15.67
CA THR A 49 -17.62 -4.10 16.45
C THR A 49 -17.75 -2.88 15.54
N ASP A 50 -18.95 -2.29 15.55
CA ASP A 50 -19.40 -1.12 14.80
C ASP A 50 -18.56 0.15 15.02
N ILE A 51 -18.16 0.79 13.91
CA ILE A 51 -18.08 2.25 13.80
C ILE A 51 -18.81 2.63 12.51
N GLY A 52 -19.86 3.43 12.65
CA GLY A 52 -20.95 3.58 11.68
C GLY A 52 -20.57 4.09 10.29
N VAL A 53 -20.83 3.25 9.30
CA VAL A 53 -21.19 3.64 7.92
C VAL A 53 -22.36 2.75 7.54
N GLY A 54 -23.49 3.35 7.15
CA GLY A 54 -24.77 2.66 6.97
C GLY A 54 -24.67 1.46 6.03
N THR A 55 -24.80 0.26 6.58
CA THR A 55 -24.87 -1.01 5.85
C THR A 55 -26.30 -1.27 5.39
N PHE A 56 -26.59 -1.05 4.11
CA PHE A 56 -27.65 -1.77 3.42
C PHE A 56 -27.01 -2.71 2.42
N THR A 57 -27.23 -4.03 2.58
CA THR A 57 -27.13 -5.18 1.62
C THR A 57 -26.46 -6.46 2.15
N GLY A 58 -25.83 -6.46 3.34
CA GLY A 58 -25.08 -7.63 3.81
C GLY A 58 -25.87 -8.96 3.94
N GLN A 59 -27.18 -8.90 4.15
CA GLN A 59 -28.01 -10.10 4.35
C GLN A 59 -28.62 -10.65 3.05
N ALA A 60 -28.79 -9.83 2.01
CA ALA A 60 -29.33 -10.26 0.71
C ALA A 60 -28.27 -10.96 -0.16
N ASP A 61 -27.00 -10.54 -0.08
CA ASP A 61 -25.90 -11.09 -0.89
C ASP A 61 -25.54 -12.55 -0.51
N ILE A 62 -25.79 -12.96 0.74
CA ILE A 62 -25.53 -14.32 1.25
C ILE A 62 -26.62 -15.31 0.81
N TYR A 63 -27.89 -14.92 0.86
CA TYR A 63 -29.00 -15.77 0.42
C TYR A 63 -29.02 -15.96 -1.11
N PHE A 64 -28.59 -14.97 -1.89
CA PHE A 64 -28.57 -15.06 -3.35
C PHE A 64 -27.50 -16.04 -3.88
N ARG A 65 -26.35 -16.15 -3.20
CA ARG A 65 -25.23 -17.03 -3.64
C ARG A 65 -25.55 -18.53 -3.48
N GLY A 66 -26.55 -18.88 -2.68
CA GLY A 66 -27.02 -20.26 -2.45
C GLY A 66 -27.81 -20.89 -3.60
N THR A 67 -28.34 -20.07 -4.52
CA THR A 67 -29.25 -20.50 -5.60
C THR A 67 -28.69 -20.30 -7.01
N LEU A 68 -27.46 -19.80 -7.16
CA LEU A 68 -26.85 -19.55 -8.47
C LEU A 68 -26.43 -20.85 -9.16
N PRO A 69 -26.59 -20.96 -10.50
CA PRO A 69 -26.12 -22.10 -11.28
C PRO A 69 -24.60 -22.26 -11.13
N LYS A 70 -24.13 -23.52 -11.19
CA LYS A 70 -22.69 -23.83 -11.16
C LYS A 70 -22.09 -23.47 -12.52
N GLY A 71 -21.25 -22.44 -12.56
CA GLY A 71 -20.45 -22.08 -13.72
C GLY A 71 -19.17 -22.91 -13.78
N THR A 72 -18.77 -23.29 -15.00
CA THR A 72 -17.54 -24.03 -15.27
C THR A 72 -16.73 -23.33 -16.36
N LEU A 73 -15.42 -23.23 -16.17
CA LEU A 73 -14.46 -22.82 -17.19
C LEU A 73 -13.38 -23.88 -17.27
N SER A 74 -12.83 -24.11 -18.46
CA SER A 74 -11.67 -24.97 -18.67
C SER A 74 -10.61 -24.21 -19.46
N ALA A 75 -9.35 -24.52 -19.22
CA ALA A 75 -8.25 -23.98 -20.00
C ALA A 75 -8.43 -24.31 -21.50
N PHE A 76 -8.93 -25.50 -21.81
CA PHE A 76 -9.18 -25.91 -23.19
C PHE A 76 -10.21 -25.00 -23.89
N THR A 77 -11.33 -24.70 -23.23
CA THR A 77 -12.35 -23.82 -23.82
C THR A 77 -11.91 -22.36 -23.90
N GLU A 78 -11.07 -21.91 -22.96
CA GLU A 78 -10.67 -20.51 -22.87
C GLU A 78 -9.41 -20.18 -23.70
N THR A 79 -8.52 -21.16 -23.91
CA THR A 79 -7.19 -20.96 -24.53
C THR A 79 -6.85 -21.98 -25.62
N GLY A 80 -7.61 -23.07 -25.74
CA GLY A 80 -7.29 -24.21 -26.62
C GLY A 80 -6.23 -25.16 -26.07
N GLN A 81 -5.61 -24.87 -24.92
CA GLN A 81 -4.59 -25.72 -24.30
C GLN A 81 -5.21 -26.90 -23.55
N GLU A 82 -4.59 -28.08 -23.66
CA GLU A 82 -5.02 -29.27 -22.93
C GLU A 82 -4.70 -29.10 -21.43
N GLU A 83 -5.68 -29.38 -20.55
CA GLU A 83 -5.52 -29.22 -19.10
C GLU A 83 -4.34 -30.00 -18.52
N SER A 84 -4.02 -31.17 -19.09
CA SER A 84 -2.91 -32.03 -18.68
C SER A 84 -1.54 -31.41 -18.94
N SER A 85 -1.44 -30.50 -19.93
CA SER A 85 -0.22 -29.78 -20.29
C SER A 85 0.09 -28.60 -19.37
N ILE A 86 -0.89 -28.16 -18.58
CA ILE A 86 -0.75 -27.03 -17.66
C ILE A 86 -0.23 -27.52 -16.32
N GLU A 87 0.95 -27.04 -15.94
CA GLU A 87 1.65 -27.47 -14.74
C GLU A 87 0.93 -27.06 -13.46
N VAL A 88 0.39 -25.83 -13.42
CA VAL A 88 -0.29 -25.26 -12.26
C VAL A 88 -1.71 -25.83 -12.19
N PRO A 89 -2.05 -26.69 -11.22
CA PRO A 89 -3.36 -27.35 -11.20
C PRO A 89 -4.53 -26.37 -11.10
N MET A 90 -4.35 -25.25 -10.40
CA MET A 90 -5.37 -24.22 -10.22
C MET A 90 -5.66 -23.41 -11.50
N GLN A 91 -4.84 -23.53 -12.54
CA GLN A 91 -5.06 -22.88 -13.84
C GLN A 91 -5.84 -23.77 -14.83
N ARG A 92 -6.05 -25.05 -14.53
CA ARG A 92 -6.60 -26.03 -15.48
C ARG A 92 -8.09 -25.84 -15.74
N SER A 93 -8.88 -25.74 -14.68
CA SER A 93 -10.32 -25.56 -14.77
C SER A 93 -10.88 -24.95 -13.50
N TYR A 94 -12.02 -24.31 -13.63
CA TYR A 94 -12.79 -23.73 -12.53
C TYR A 94 -14.19 -24.33 -12.52
N SER A 95 -14.69 -24.63 -11.32
CA SER A 95 -16.02 -25.18 -11.10
C SER A 95 -16.61 -24.58 -9.82
N GLY A 96 -17.50 -23.61 -9.95
CA GLY A 96 -18.04 -22.91 -8.79
C GLY A 96 -19.36 -22.20 -9.05
N ARG A 97 -19.86 -21.47 -8.06
CA ARG A 97 -21.18 -20.78 -8.12
C ARG A 97 -21.10 -19.32 -8.53
N SER A 98 -19.91 -18.84 -8.89
CA SER A 98 -19.77 -17.51 -9.49
C SER A 98 -20.39 -17.53 -10.89
N LEU A 99 -21.15 -16.49 -11.22
CA LEU A 99 -21.75 -16.28 -12.55
C LEU A 99 -20.67 -15.84 -13.54
N VAL A 100 -19.81 -16.77 -13.91
CA VAL A 100 -18.72 -16.55 -14.87
C VAL A 100 -19.23 -16.82 -16.28
N ILE A 101 -18.85 -15.97 -17.24
CA ILE A 101 -19.10 -16.18 -18.67
C ILE A 101 -17.82 -16.62 -19.39
N PRO A 102 -17.89 -17.50 -20.40
CA PRO A 102 -16.73 -17.86 -21.22
C PRO A 102 -16.16 -16.66 -21.97
N CYS A 103 -14.85 -16.66 -22.28
CA CYS A 103 -14.21 -15.59 -23.03
C CYS A 103 -14.88 -15.35 -24.40
N SER A 104 -15.28 -16.43 -25.09
CA SER A 104 -15.97 -16.35 -26.39
C SER A 104 -17.29 -15.59 -26.33
N LEU A 105 -18.05 -15.72 -25.23
CA LEU A 105 -19.28 -14.95 -25.03
C LEU A 105 -18.95 -13.51 -24.63
N ALA A 106 -17.97 -13.31 -23.73
CA ALA A 106 -17.55 -11.97 -23.32
C ALA A 106 -17.09 -11.12 -24.52
N ASP A 107 -16.35 -11.72 -25.45
CA ASP A 107 -15.78 -11.08 -26.63
C ASP A 107 -16.80 -10.84 -27.76
N THR A 108 -18.05 -11.33 -27.61
CA THR A 108 -19.09 -11.13 -28.61
C THR A 108 -19.55 -9.65 -28.61
N PRO A 109 -19.44 -8.91 -29.74
CA PRO A 109 -19.93 -7.53 -29.81
C PRO A 109 -21.43 -7.45 -29.56
N CYS A 110 -21.89 -6.48 -28.77
CA CYS A 110 -23.32 -6.29 -28.52
C CYS A 110 -24.10 -6.03 -29.81
N ALA A 111 -23.48 -5.32 -30.78
CA ALA A 111 -24.06 -5.06 -32.08
C ALA A 111 -24.39 -6.35 -32.87
N THR A 112 -23.62 -7.42 -32.70
CA THR A 112 -23.87 -8.73 -33.34
C THR A 112 -25.07 -9.45 -32.72
N LEU A 113 -25.29 -9.27 -31.42
CA LEU A 113 -26.43 -9.85 -30.71
C LEU A 113 -27.73 -9.06 -30.94
N GLY A 114 -27.62 -7.75 -31.15
CA GLY A 114 -28.75 -6.83 -31.13
C GLY A 114 -29.33 -6.68 -29.72
N VAL A 115 -30.24 -5.72 -29.53
CA VAL A 115 -30.82 -5.40 -28.21
C VAL A 115 -31.44 -6.64 -27.56
N GLN A 116 -32.27 -7.36 -28.31
CA GLN A 116 -32.95 -8.56 -27.81
C GLN A 116 -31.95 -9.67 -27.46
N GLY A 117 -30.93 -9.89 -28.30
CA GLY A 117 -29.92 -10.91 -28.03
C GLY A 117 -29.08 -10.61 -26.79
N VAL A 118 -28.73 -9.34 -26.54
CA VAL A 118 -28.05 -8.94 -25.31
C VAL A 118 -28.94 -9.20 -24.10
N LEU A 119 -30.22 -8.81 -24.16
CA LEU A 119 -31.19 -9.07 -23.09
C LEU A 119 -31.35 -10.57 -22.79
N ASP A 120 -31.53 -11.38 -23.83
CA ASP A 120 -31.72 -12.82 -23.69
C ASP A 120 -30.52 -13.48 -23.02
N ARG A 121 -29.29 -13.06 -23.40
CA ARG A 121 -28.05 -13.56 -22.80
C ARG A 121 -27.88 -13.09 -21.36
N LEU A 122 -28.23 -11.85 -21.03
CA LEU A 122 -28.22 -11.34 -19.65
C LEU A 122 -29.21 -12.12 -18.78
N ASN A 123 -30.45 -12.30 -19.25
CA ASN A 123 -31.49 -13.07 -18.58
C ASN A 123 -31.04 -14.52 -18.34
N ALA A 124 -30.51 -15.18 -19.38
CA ALA A 124 -30.02 -16.55 -19.26
C ALA A 124 -28.87 -16.68 -18.25
N THR A 125 -27.93 -15.74 -18.26
CA THR A 125 -26.74 -15.77 -17.38
C THR A 125 -27.09 -15.42 -15.93
N LEU A 126 -28.01 -14.47 -15.73
CA LEU A 126 -28.40 -13.98 -14.40
C LEU A 126 -29.59 -14.74 -13.80
N GLY A 127 -30.23 -15.64 -14.56
CA GLY A 127 -31.40 -16.40 -14.13
C GLY A 127 -32.65 -15.52 -13.97
N THR A 128 -32.81 -14.51 -14.83
CA THR A 128 -33.93 -13.57 -14.82
C THR A 128 -34.78 -13.67 -16.09
N SER A 129 -35.90 -12.94 -16.13
CA SER A 129 -36.85 -12.95 -17.25
C SER A 129 -37.37 -11.54 -17.55
N HIS A 130 -36.48 -10.55 -17.61
CA HIS A 130 -36.85 -9.18 -17.99
C HIS A 130 -37.28 -9.15 -19.46
N THR A 131 -38.29 -8.34 -19.77
CA THR A 131 -38.81 -8.15 -21.14
C THR A 131 -38.64 -6.68 -21.55
N LEU A 132 -38.58 -6.42 -22.86
CA LEU A 132 -38.69 -5.07 -23.44
C LEU A 132 -40.12 -4.91 -23.93
N HIS A 133 -40.88 -3.96 -23.37
CA HIS A 133 -42.13 -3.56 -24.00
C HIS A 133 -41.88 -2.35 -24.90
N THR A 134 -41.94 -2.55 -26.21
CA THR A 134 -42.14 -1.45 -27.15
C THR A 134 -43.55 -0.92 -26.90
N ALA A 135 -43.65 0.37 -26.58
CA ALA A 135 -44.95 1.04 -26.60
C ALA A 135 -45.43 1.06 -28.05
N ASP A 136 -46.19 0.05 -28.46
CA ASP A 136 -46.82 0.05 -29.76
C ASP A 136 -47.76 1.25 -29.84
N SER A 137 -47.48 2.09 -30.84
CA SER A 137 -48.29 3.23 -31.23
C SER A 137 -49.57 2.75 -31.92
N SER A 138 -50.39 1.92 -31.28
CA SER A 138 -51.76 1.61 -31.73
C SER A 138 -52.49 0.67 -30.77
N SER A 139 -53.13 1.19 -29.72
CA SER A 139 -54.43 0.68 -29.27
C SER A 139 -55.02 1.54 -28.16
N THR A 140 -56.08 2.25 -28.50
CA THR A 140 -57.14 2.61 -27.56
C THR A 140 -57.73 1.34 -26.95
N SER A 141 -57.45 1.02 -25.68
CA SER A 141 -58.35 0.21 -24.85
C SER A 141 -57.94 0.21 -23.37
N THR A 142 -58.93 0.57 -22.58
CA THR A 142 -59.11 0.71 -21.12
C THR A 142 -58.50 -0.38 -20.21
N ALA A 143 -57.79 0.09 -19.17
CA ALA A 143 -57.87 -0.26 -17.73
C ALA A 143 -56.49 -0.47 -17.07
N PRO A 144 -56.17 0.20 -15.94
CA PRO A 144 -54.85 0.13 -15.32
C PRO A 144 -54.78 -0.99 -14.28
N SER A 145 -53.84 -1.93 -14.44
CA SER A 145 -53.35 -2.78 -13.36
C SER A 145 -51.94 -2.35 -12.96
N SER A 146 -51.80 -1.97 -11.68
CA SER A 146 -50.57 -1.67 -10.93
C SER A 146 -49.58 -0.65 -11.54
N ALA A 147 -49.63 0.58 -11.02
CA ALA A 147 -48.81 1.73 -11.42
C ALA A 147 -47.30 1.66 -11.07
N ALA A 148 -46.71 0.46 -10.92
CA ALA A 148 -45.30 0.29 -10.56
C ALA A 148 -44.40 -0.19 -11.71
N SER A 149 -44.94 -0.62 -12.87
CA SER A 149 -44.13 -1.23 -13.95
C SER A 149 -43.88 -0.33 -15.18
N VAL A 150 -44.51 0.84 -15.27
CA VAL A 150 -44.54 1.62 -16.52
C VAL A 150 -43.36 2.59 -16.68
N GLN A 151 -42.67 2.96 -15.59
CA GLN A 151 -41.51 3.87 -15.65
C GLN A 151 -40.15 3.16 -15.83
N ASP A 152 -40.08 1.83 -15.68
CA ASP A 152 -38.81 1.07 -15.63
C ASP A 152 -38.27 0.70 -17.01
N GLN A 153 -39.19 0.49 -17.95
CA GLN A 153 -38.96 -0.12 -19.26
C GLN A 153 -38.16 0.74 -20.26
N PRO A 154 -38.38 2.07 -20.37
CA PRO A 154 -37.62 2.91 -21.28
C PRO A 154 -36.13 3.00 -20.91
N SER A 155 -35.80 2.82 -19.63
CA SER A 155 -34.43 2.92 -19.12
C SER A 155 -33.56 1.71 -19.51
N LEU A 156 -34.17 0.52 -19.58
CA LEU A 156 -33.48 -0.72 -19.93
C LEU A 156 -33.23 -0.82 -21.44
N LEU A 157 -34.22 -0.44 -22.26
CA LEU A 157 -34.03 -0.39 -23.72
C LEU A 157 -32.90 0.57 -24.09
N SER A 158 -32.96 1.81 -23.58
CA SER A 158 -31.96 2.84 -23.86
C SER A 158 -30.54 2.42 -23.47
N ILE A 159 -30.34 1.78 -22.32
CA ILE A 159 -28.99 1.37 -21.91
C ILE A 159 -28.45 0.22 -22.78
N LEU A 160 -29.31 -0.70 -23.24
CA LEU A 160 -28.90 -1.77 -24.15
C LEU A 160 -28.57 -1.23 -25.55
N GLU A 161 -29.32 -0.24 -26.03
CA GLU A 161 -29.01 0.50 -27.25
C GLU A 161 -27.68 1.27 -27.13
N ASP A 162 -27.40 1.89 -25.98
CA ASP A 162 -26.14 2.58 -25.71
C ASP A 162 -24.94 1.64 -25.82
N PHE A 163 -25.01 0.41 -25.28
CA PHE A 163 -23.93 -0.58 -25.42
C PHE A 163 -23.67 -0.93 -26.89
N ILE A 164 -24.70 -1.03 -27.71
CA ILE A 164 -24.56 -1.28 -29.16
C ILE A 164 -23.94 -0.07 -29.85
N LEU A 165 -24.41 1.14 -29.55
CA LEU A 165 -23.94 2.38 -30.16
C LEU A 165 -22.46 2.64 -29.85
N ARG A 166 -22.01 2.33 -28.64
CA ARG A 166 -20.60 2.43 -28.24
C ARG A 166 -19.73 1.29 -28.75
N ASN A 167 -20.32 0.32 -29.45
CA ASN A 167 -19.65 -0.90 -29.92
C ASN A 167 -19.00 -1.69 -28.77
N ASP A 168 -19.67 -1.71 -27.62
CA ASP A 168 -19.25 -2.48 -26.46
C ASP A 168 -19.46 -3.97 -26.72
N ASP A 169 -18.63 -4.81 -26.11
CA ASP A 169 -18.82 -6.26 -26.10
C ASP A 169 -19.75 -6.71 -24.95
N PHE A 170 -20.23 -7.95 -25.06
CA PHE A 170 -21.15 -8.50 -24.09
C PHE A 170 -20.51 -8.60 -22.70
N GLY A 171 -19.21 -8.85 -22.59
CA GLY A 171 -18.48 -8.86 -21.33
C GLY A 171 -18.58 -7.53 -20.59
N THR A 172 -18.42 -6.42 -21.31
CA THR A 172 -18.51 -5.06 -20.78
C THR A 172 -19.93 -4.74 -20.32
N ALA A 173 -20.93 -5.05 -21.16
CA ALA A 173 -22.34 -4.90 -20.80
C ALA A 173 -22.70 -5.73 -19.57
N TYR A 174 -22.26 -6.99 -19.53
CA TYR A 174 -22.47 -7.92 -18.43
C TYR A 174 -21.85 -7.40 -17.12
N ALA A 175 -20.59 -6.94 -17.16
CA ALA A 175 -19.89 -6.42 -15.99
C ALA A 175 -20.63 -5.24 -15.35
N LEU A 176 -21.03 -4.26 -16.17
CA LEU A 176 -21.71 -3.05 -15.74
C LEU A 176 -23.12 -3.33 -15.22
N LEU A 177 -23.88 -4.16 -15.93
CA LEU A 177 -25.29 -4.40 -15.60
C LEU A 177 -25.48 -5.41 -14.48
N ARG A 178 -24.61 -6.43 -14.33
CA ARG A 178 -24.80 -7.54 -13.39
C ARG A 178 -25.16 -7.11 -11.96
N ARG A 179 -24.53 -6.03 -11.46
CA ARG A 179 -24.76 -5.54 -10.09
C ARG A 179 -26.01 -4.70 -9.92
N VAL A 180 -26.47 -4.07 -11.00
CA VAL A 180 -27.62 -3.15 -10.99
C VAL A 180 -28.83 -3.73 -11.73
N TRP A 181 -28.74 -4.96 -12.21
CA TRP A 181 -29.70 -5.59 -13.11
C TRP A 181 -31.13 -5.64 -12.55
N ASN A 182 -31.25 -5.86 -11.24
CA ASN A 182 -32.54 -5.93 -10.54
C ASN A 182 -32.93 -4.60 -9.87
N THR A 183 -32.21 -3.52 -10.15
CA THR A 183 -32.60 -2.19 -9.68
C THR A 183 -33.69 -1.62 -10.58
N HIS A 184 -34.54 -0.74 -10.03
CA HIS A 184 -35.65 -0.11 -10.75
C HIS A 184 -35.19 0.67 -11.99
N ASN A 185 -34.01 1.29 -11.93
CA ASN A 185 -33.43 2.03 -13.04
C ASN A 185 -31.91 1.85 -13.10
N PRO A 186 -31.41 0.80 -13.80
CA PRO A 186 -29.99 0.50 -13.90
C PRO A 186 -29.16 1.66 -14.47
N SER A 187 -29.71 2.37 -15.47
CA SER A 187 -29.03 3.51 -16.11
C SER A 187 -28.77 4.66 -15.14
N ASN A 188 -29.77 5.04 -14.34
CA ASN A 188 -29.61 6.10 -13.35
C ASN A 188 -28.66 5.70 -12.24
N GLU A 189 -28.69 4.44 -11.82
CA GLU A 189 -27.78 3.94 -10.79
C GLU A 189 -26.31 3.95 -11.26
N LEU A 190 -26.04 3.55 -12.50
CA LEU A 190 -24.69 3.63 -13.08
C LEU A 190 -24.21 5.07 -13.17
N ARG A 191 -25.02 5.99 -13.71
CA ARG A 191 -24.69 7.42 -13.79
C ARG A 191 -24.44 8.02 -12.40
N ARG A 192 -25.20 7.61 -11.39
CA ARG A 192 -25.00 8.05 -10.00
C ARG A 192 -23.67 7.57 -9.44
N ARG A 193 -23.27 6.31 -9.69
CA ARG A 193 -22.00 5.74 -9.21
C ARG A 193 -20.80 6.39 -9.91
N GLU A 194 -20.86 6.51 -11.24
CA GLU A 194 -19.83 7.19 -12.03
C GLU A 194 -19.66 8.66 -11.58
N GLY A 195 -20.78 9.37 -11.39
CA GLY A 195 -20.75 10.77 -10.91
C GLY A 195 -20.08 10.92 -9.55
N LYS A 196 -20.33 9.99 -8.62
CA LYS A 196 -19.69 9.97 -7.29
C LYS A 196 -18.19 9.67 -7.37
N ASP A 197 -17.77 8.70 -8.17
CA ASP A 197 -16.34 8.41 -8.36
C ASP A 197 -15.61 9.62 -8.97
N ARG A 198 -16.18 10.23 -10.01
CA ARG A 198 -15.62 11.45 -10.61
C ARG A 198 -15.46 12.58 -9.59
N GLU A 199 -16.48 12.82 -8.77
CA GLU A 199 -16.43 13.83 -7.70
C GLU A 199 -15.36 13.50 -6.64
N GLN A 200 -15.26 12.23 -6.23
CA GLN A 200 -14.24 11.78 -5.28
C GLN A 200 -12.83 11.98 -5.84
N ARG A 201 -12.55 11.55 -7.07
CA ARG A 201 -11.23 11.73 -7.71
C ARG A 201 -10.88 13.20 -7.88
N GLN A 202 -11.84 14.05 -8.23
CA GLN A 202 -11.63 15.50 -8.36
C GLN A 202 -11.32 16.16 -7.01
N LYS A 203 -11.98 15.73 -5.92
CA LYS A 203 -11.72 16.23 -4.56
C LYS A 203 -10.43 15.68 -3.97
N ALA A 204 -10.00 14.49 -4.39
CA ALA A 204 -8.80 13.84 -3.90
C ALA A 204 -7.53 14.62 -4.29
N LEU A 205 -7.53 15.29 -5.45
CA LEU A 205 -6.37 16.01 -5.98
C LEU A 205 -6.52 17.53 -5.80
N VAL A 206 -5.64 18.14 -5.02
CA VAL A 206 -5.59 19.60 -4.80
C VAL A 206 -4.15 20.08 -5.01
N GLY A 207 -3.92 20.86 -6.07
CA GLY A 207 -2.56 21.25 -6.47
C GLY A 207 -1.72 20.01 -6.80
N ASN A 208 -0.58 19.88 -6.14
CA ASN A 208 0.34 18.74 -6.28
C ASN A 208 0.14 17.65 -5.22
N TRP A 209 -0.98 17.71 -4.47
CA TRP A 209 -1.23 16.86 -3.32
C TRP A 209 -2.49 16.02 -3.47
N ILE A 210 -2.41 14.78 -2.98
CA ILE A 210 -3.51 13.82 -2.92
C ILE A 210 -3.92 13.64 -1.46
N PHE A 211 -5.14 14.07 -1.13
CA PHE A 211 -5.68 14.05 0.23
C PHE A 211 -6.45 12.76 0.56
N ASP A 212 -6.88 12.01 -0.46
CA ASP A 212 -7.45 10.68 -0.28
C ASP A 212 -6.49 9.59 -0.76
N ARG A 213 -5.66 9.11 0.17
CA ARG A 213 -4.72 8.01 -0.11
C ARG A 213 -5.40 6.64 -0.21
N PHE A 214 -6.66 6.48 0.15
CA PHE A 214 -7.39 5.20 0.07
C PHE A 214 -8.42 5.20 -1.05
N LEU A 215 -8.27 6.12 -1.99
CA LEU A 215 -9.04 6.18 -3.21
C LEU A 215 -9.02 4.82 -3.90
N THR A 216 -10.19 4.35 -4.31
CA THR A 216 -10.31 3.08 -5.03
C THR A 216 -9.52 3.16 -6.34
N PRO A 217 -8.91 2.06 -6.81
CA PRO A 217 -8.22 2.06 -8.09
C PRO A 217 -9.20 2.47 -9.19
N ARG A 218 -8.75 3.16 -10.25
CA ARG A 218 -9.66 3.60 -11.33
C ARG A 218 -10.37 2.45 -12.01
N ARG A 219 -9.65 1.34 -12.20
CA ARG A 219 -10.13 0.14 -12.89
C ARG A 219 -9.82 -1.10 -12.07
N VAL A 220 -10.64 -2.12 -12.26
CA VAL A 220 -10.47 -3.46 -11.69
C VAL A 220 -10.79 -4.50 -12.75
N TRP A 221 -10.14 -5.65 -12.69
CA TRP A 221 -10.48 -6.77 -13.54
C TRP A 221 -11.57 -7.61 -12.89
N ASP A 222 -12.76 -7.58 -13.49
CA ASP A 222 -13.88 -8.44 -13.14
C ASP A 222 -13.70 -9.82 -13.79
N LEU A 223 -13.39 -10.81 -12.95
CA LEU A 223 -13.11 -12.17 -13.40
C LEU A 223 -14.35 -12.88 -13.92
N CYS A 224 -15.55 -12.43 -13.55
CA CYS A 224 -16.77 -13.04 -14.04
C CYS A 224 -17.07 -12.66 -15.49
N SER A 225 -16.87 -11.38 -15.85
CA SER A 225 -17.04 -10.86 -17.21
C SER A 225 -15.80 -10.99 -18.09
N ASN A 226 -14.64 -11.25 -17.48
CA ASN A 226 -13.33 -11.17 -18.13
C ASN A 226 -13.03 -9.79 -18.72
N ARG A 227 -13.39 -8.72 -18.00
CA ARG A 227 -13.16 -7.34 -18.42
C ARG A 227 -12.57 -6.49 -17.30
N VAL A 228 -11.64 -5.63 -17.69
CA VAL A 228 -11.19 -4.50 -16.88
C VAL A 228 -12.24 -3.41 -17.04
N VAL A 229 -12.80 -3.01 -15.91
CA VAL A 229 -13.95 -2.12 -15.81
C VAL A 229 -13.72 -1.07 -14.74
N PRO A 230 -14.43 0.07 -14.78
CA PRO A 230 -14.30 1.08 -13.74
C PRO A 230 -14.62 0.49 -12.37
N SER A 231 -13.83 0.82 -11.34
CA SER A 231 -14.01 0.21 -10.02
C SER A 231 -15.34 0.56 -9.36
N TRP A 232 -15.92 1.72 -9.68
CA TRP A 232 -17.18 2.21 -9.12
C TRP A 232 -18.40 1.31 -9.39
N ILE A 233 -18.26 0.27 -10.23
CA ILE A 233 -19.31 -0.73 -10.44
C ILE A 233 -19.51 -1.63 -9.21
N THR A 234 -18.54 -1.67 -8.29
CA THR A 234 -18.55 -2.56 -7.11
C THR A 234 -18.00 -1.84 -5.89
N ASP A 235 -18.59 -2.10 -4.73
CA ASP A 235 -18.06 -1.64 -3.44
C ASP A 235 -17.04 -2.65 -2.86
N LYS A 236 -16.83 -3.77 -3.54
CA LYS A 236 -15.86 -4.80 -3.13
C LYS A 236 -14.45 -4.33 -3.44
N ARG A 237 -13.57 -4.42 -2.42
CA ARG A 237 -12.14 -4.25 -2.64
C ARG A 237 -11.61 -5.38 -3.54
N PRO A 238 -10.87 -5.05 -4.62
CA PRO A 238 -10.26 -6.07 -5.46
C PRO A 238 -9.16 -6.79 -4.71
N THR A 239 -8.95 -8.06 -5.03
CA THR A 239 -7.77 -8.81 -4.57
C THR A 239 -6.58 -8.39 -5.42
N PRO A 240 -5.50 -7.83 -4.85
CA PRO A 240 -4.33 -7.45 -5.65
C PRO A 240 -3.50 -8.66 -6.06
N ILE A 241 -2.97 -8.61 -7.28
CA ILE A 241 -1.92 -9.48 -7.77
C ILE A 241 -0.61 -8.71 -7.77
N SER A 242 0.40 -9.36 -7.23
CA SER A 242 1.80 -8.95 -7.25
C SER A 242 2.59 -9.93 -8.12
N HIS A 243 3.57 -9.47 -8.87
CA HIS A 243 4.37 -10.39 -9.70
C HIS A 243 5.80 -9.93 -9.93
N ALA A 244 6.70 -10.88 -10.21
CA ALA A 244 8.05 -10.59 -10.64
C ALA A 244 8.08 -10.04 -12.07
N TRP A 245 9.18 -9.40 -12.44
CA TRP A 245 9.44 -9.06 -13.83
C TRP A 245 10.02 -10.26 -14.58
N VAL A 246 9.78 -10.28 -15.87
CA VAL A 246 10.47 -11.18 -16.80
C VAL A 246 11.34 -10.34 -17.73
N ASP A 247 12.36 -10.98 -18.32
CA ASP A 247 13.22 -10.33 -19.30
C ASP A 247 12.39 -9.83 -20.49
N GLU A 248 12.81 -8.71 -21.10
CA GLU A 248 12.13 -8.14 -22.26
C GLU A 248 12.04 -9.15 -23.41
N LYS A 249 13.07 -9.98 -23.60
CA LYS A 249 13.06 -11.05 -24.61
C LYS A 249 12.05 -12.16 -24.30
N ASP A 250 11.62 -12.30 -23.05
CA ASP A 250 10.69 -13.30 -22.57
C ASP A 250 9.29 -12.70 -22.31
N ARG A 251 9.11 -11.42 -22.65
CA ARG A 251 7.86 -10.66 -22.56
C ARG A 251 7.22 -10.47 -23.93
N VAL A 252 5.91 -10.32 -23.94
CA VAL A 252 5.13 -9.89 -25.10
C VAL A 252 4.10 -8.86 -24.65
N ASP A 253 3.90 -7.83 -25.46
CA ASP A 253 2.90 -6.81 -25.22
C ASP A 253 1.62 -7.18 -25.99
N VAL A 254 0.59 -7.64 -25.26
CA VAL A 254 -0.62 -8.23 -25.84
C VAL A 254 -1.74 -7.21 -25.90
N LEU A 255 -2.26 -6.95 -27.10
CA LEU A 255 -3.48 -6.17 -27.29
C LEU A 255 -4.72 -7.07 -27.05
N THR A 256 -5.36 -6.93 -25.90
CA THR A 256 -6.41 -7.85 -25.44
C THR A 256 -7.79 -7.19 -25.35
N PRO A 257 -8.89 -7.89 -25.67
CA PRO A 257 -10.24 -7.44 -25.37
C PRO A 257 -10.49 -7.21 -23.86
N ILE A 258 -9.70 -7.84 -22.99
CA ILE A 258 -9.87 -7.76 -21.53
C ILE A 258 -9.81 -6.31 -21.04
N ASN A 259 -8.90 -5.48 -21.55
CA ASN A 259 -8.82 -4.04 -21.24
C ASN A 259 -9.40 -3.16 -22.36
N GLY A 260 -10.32 -3.70 -23.16
CA GLY A 260 -10.92 -2.97 -24.28
C GLY A 260 -9.95 -2.63 -25.40
N LYS A 261 -8.78 -3.29 -25.46
CA LYS A 261 -7.68 -2.95 -26.40
C LYS A 261 -7.22 -1.49 -26.28
N GLU A 262 -7.35 -0.90 -25.10
CA GLU A 262 -6.98 0.50 -24.88
C GLU A 262 -5.47 0.72 -24.79
N TRP A 263 -4.71 -0.30 -24.37
CA TRP A 263 -3.24 -0.32 -24.38
C TRP A 263 -2.72 -1.76 -24.44
N PRO A 264 -1.51 -2.00 -24.96
CA PRO A 264 -0.85 -3.31 -24.89
C PRO A 264 -0.52 -3.72 -23.45
N VAL A 265 -0.73 -4.99 -23.10
CA VAL A 265 -0.51 -5.53 -21.76
C VAL A 265 0.80 -6.35 -21.74
N PRO A 266 1.84 -5.90 -21.02
CA PRO A 266 3.10 -6.62 -20.92
C PRO A 266 2.96 -7.87 -20.05
N ILE A 267 3.05 -9.06 -20.65
CA ILE A 267 3.00 -10.35 -19.94
C ILE A 267 4.11 -11.29 -20.41
N PRO A 268 4.46 -12.35 -19.65
CA PRO A 268 5.37 -13.38 -20.13
C PRO A 268 4.84 -14.09 -21.38
N LYS A 269 5.73 -14.45 -22.32
CA LYS A 269 5.38 -15.10 -23.61
C LYS A 269 4.66 -16.45 -23.45
N ASP A 270 4.92 -17.11 -22.34
CA ASP A 270 4.40 -18.42 -21.94
C ASP A 270 3.24 -18.32 -20.94
N ALA A 271 2.73 -17.11 -20.67
CA ALA A 271 1.58 -16.87 -19.81
C ALA A 271 0.33 -16.51 -20.63
N ASP A 272 -0.84 -16.82 -20.07
CA ASP A 272 -2.14 -16.46 -20.64
C ASP A 272 -3.05 -15.87 -19.55
N LEU A 273 -3.67 -14.73 -19.85
CA LEU A 273 -4.55 -14.02 -18.92
C LEU A 273 -5.77 -14.86 -18.51
N ASN A 274 -6.29 -15.72 -19.38
CA ASN A 274 -7.41 -16.59 -19.04
C ASN A 274 -7.01 -17.71 -18.07
N LEU A 275 -5.76 -18.19 -18.12
CA LEU A 275 -5.25 -19.14 -17.12
C LEU A 275 -5.13 -18.48 -15.75
N ILE A 276 -4.60 -17.25 -15.69
CA ILE A 276 -4.54 -16.43 -14.47
C ILE A 276 -5.96 -16.22 -13.92
N ARG A 277 -6.93 -15.91 -14.79
CA ARG A 277 -8.34 -15.77 -14.43
C ARG A 277 -8.89 -17.03 -13.77
N ILE A 278 -8.65 -18.21 -14.35
CA ILE A 278 -9.09 -19.50 -13.78
C ILE A 278 -8.49 -19.71 -12.39
N GLU A 279 -7.19 -19.45 -12.23
CA GLU A 279 -6.51 -19.56 -10.92
C GLU A 279 -7.12 -18.62 -9.89
N MET A 280 -7.34 -17.36 -10.23
CA MET A 280 -7.95 -16.40 -9.31
C MET A 280 -9.39 -16.78 -8.94
N LEU A 281 -10.18 -17.32 -9.89
CA LEU A 281 -11.53 -17.81 -9.62
C LEU A 281 -11.52 -19.01 -8.66
N ASN A 282 -10.55 -19.93 -8.79
CA ASN A 282 -10.36 -21.05 -7.86
C ASN A 282 -9.97 -20.58 -6.45
N LEU A 283 -9.28 -19.44 -6.34
CA LEU A 283 -9.03 -18.77 -5.05
C LEU A 283 -10.25 -18.03 -4.48
N GLY A 284 -11.39 -18.06 -5.17
CA GLY A 284 -12.64 -17.42 -4.76
C GLY A 284 -12.70 -15.92 -5.05
N VAL A 285 -11.81 -15.41 -5.90
CA VAL A 285 -11.75 -13.98 -6.26
C VAL A 285 -12.83 -13.65 -7.29
N GLU A 286 -13.47 -12.49 -7.14
CA GLU A 286 -14.45 -11.97 -8.11
C GLU A 286 -13.89 -10.76 -8.87
N TYR A 287 -13.25 -9.83 -8.15
CA TYR A 287 -12.55 -8.68 -8.72
C TYR A 287 -11.08 -8.74 -8.30
N THR A 288 -10.19 -8.55 -9.26
CA THR A 288 -8.75 -8.51 -9.04
C THR A 288 -8.18 -7.18 -9.53
N TRP A 289 -7.02 -6.81 -9.02
CA TRP A 289 -6.25 -5.67 -9.51
C TRP A 289 -4.84 -6.13 -9.82
N VAL A 290 -4.39 -5.88 -11.05
CA VAL A 290 -2.99 -6.09 -11.45
C VAL A 290 -2.56 -4.88 -12.25
N ASP A 291 -1.40 -4.34 -11.92
CA ASP A 291 -0.86 -3.09 -12.46
C ASP A 291 -0.86 -3.08 -14.00
N VAL A 292 -0.38 -4.14 -14.64
CA VAL A 292 -0.28 -4.23 -16.11
C VAL A 292 -1.64 -4.17 -16.85
N LEU A 293 -2.74 -4.58 -16.19
CA LEU A 293 -4.09 -4.54 -16.77
C LEU A 293 -4.94 -3.37 -16.30
N CYS A 294 -4.79 -2.95 -15.04
CA CYS A 294 -5.67 -1.96 -14.41
C CYS A 294 -5.11 -0.54 -14.47
N LEU A 295 -3.80 -0.37 -14.69
CA LEU A 295 -3.17 0.90 -15.00
C LEU A 295 -2.85 0.97 -16.48
N ARG A 296 -3.07 2.15 -17.08
CA ARG A 296 -2.69 2.41 -18.47
C ARG A 296 -1.17 2.31 -18.59
N GLN A 297 -0.70 1.43 -19.47
CA GLN A 297 0.74 1.20 -19.68
C GLN A 297 1.32 2.21 -20.66
N LYS A 298 2.62 2.46 -20.53
CA LYS A 298 3.36 3.33 -21.44
C LYS A 298 3.50 2.66 -22.80
N GLU A 299 3.16 3.39 -23.85
CA GLU A 299 3.37 2.99 -25.25
C GLU A 299 4.19 4.07 -25.93
N GLU A 300 5.43 3.77 -26.32
CA GLU A 300 6.33 4.76 -26.90
C GLU A 300 5.79 5.27 -28.25
N GLY A 301 5.50 6.58 -28.32
CA GLY A 301 4.81 7.18 -29.48
C GLY A 301 3.34 6.77 -29.61
N GLY A 302 2.78 6.11 -28.60
CA GLY A 302 1.41 5.63 -28.58
C GLY A 302 0.38 6.77 -28.50
N PRO A 303 -0.85 6.52 -28.98
CA PRO A 303 -1.94 7.46 -28.79
C PRO A 303 -2.29 7.56 -27.29
N ARG A 304 -2.69 8.75 -26.83
CA ARG A 304 -3.19 9.00 -25.47
C ARG A 304 -2.17 8.92 -24.33
N GLU A 305 -0.87 9.11 -24.62
CA GLU A 305 0.16 9.28 -23.58
C GLU A 305 -0.12 10.49 -22.67
N ASP A 306 -0.78 11.53 -23.17
CA ASP A 306 -1.29 12.65 -22.37
C ASP A 306 -2.29 12.19 -21.31
N LEU A 307 -3.27 11.37 -21.70
CA LEU A 307 -4.23 10.79 -20.76
C LEU A 307 -3.56 9.86 -19.75
N ARG A 308 -2.57 9.08 -20.18
CA ARG A 308 -1.79 8.22 -19.29
C ARG A 308 -1.09 9.03 -18.20
N MET A 309 -0.38 10.10 -18.58
CA MET A 309 0.30 10.98 -17.64
C MET A 309 -0.69 11.60 -16.65
N GLU A 310 -1.85 12.07 -17.11
CA GLU A 310 -2.88 12.63 -16.23
C GLU A 310 -3.48 11.58 -15.27
N GLU A 311 -3.74 10.35 -15.75
CA GLU A 311 -4.20 9.26 -14.87
C GLU A 311 -3.13 8.90 -13.83
N TRP A 312 -1.86 8.83 -14.23
CA TRP A 312 -0.75 8.41 -13.38
C TRP A 312 -0.46 9.37 -12.24
N LYS A 313 -0.69 10.68 -12.42
CA LYS A 313 -0.58 11.66 -11.32
C LYS A 313 -1.32 11.21 -10.06
N LEU A 314 -2.49 10.59 -10.21
CA LEU A 314 -3.35 10.13 -9.11
C LEU A 314 -3.26 8.62 -8.88
N ASP A 315 -3.31 7.82 -9.95
CA ASP A 315 -3.49 6.38 -9.85
C ASP A 315 -2.22 5.65 -9.40
N VAL A 316 -1.03 6.15 -9.76
CA VAL A 316 0.26 5.56 -9.34
C VAL A 316 0.51 5.80 -7.84
N PRO A 317 0.43 7.04 -7.31
CA PRO A 317 0.61 7.26 -5.88
C PRO A 317 -0.38 6.50 -5.02
N THR A 318 -1.63 6.29 -5.47
CA THR A 318 -2.69 5.63 -4.69
C THR A 318 -2.68 4.10 -4.81
N ALA A 319 -1.90 3.51 -5.72
CA ALA A 319 -1.86 2.06 -5.97
C ALA A 319 -1.50 1.23 -4.73
N GLY A 320 -0.63 1.74 -3.86
CA GLY A 320 -0.28 1.06 -2.59
C GLY A 320 -1.49 0.83 -1.66
N GLY A 321 -2.56 1.60 -1.83
CA GLY A 321 -3.82 1.47 -1.08
C GLY A 321 -4.56 0.17 -1.41
N VAL A 322 -4.36 -0.37 -2.60
CA VAL A 322 -4.94 -1.66 -3.03
C VAL A 322 -4.34 -2.82 -2.25
N TYR A 323 -3.05 -2.75 -1.89
CA TYR A 323 -2.34 -3.81 -1.18
C TYR A 323 -2.55 -3.79 0.33
N LYS A 324 -2.81 -2.61 0.90
CA LYS A 324 -2.95 -2.45 2.34
C LYS A 324 -4.17 -3.21 2.89
N ASP A 325 -3.92 -4.02 3.92
CA ASP A 325 -4.90 -4.83 4.65
C ASP A 325 -5.66 -5.86 3.79
N ASN A 326 -5.17 -6.16 2.58
CA ASN A 326 -5.76 -7.12 1.64
C ASN A 326 -4.98 -8.42 1.57
N LYS A 327 -5.64 -9.49 1.10
CA LYS A 327 -4.95 -10.76 0.77
C LYS A 327 -4.25 -10.57 -0.57
N VAL A 328 -2.93 -10.66 -0.61
CA VAL A 328 -2.15 -10.43 -1.85
C VAL A 328 -1.81 -11.76 -2.49
N VAL A 329 -2.04 -11.90 -3.79
CA VAL A 329 -1.67 -13.06 -4.58
C VAL A 329 -0.37 -12.77 -5.32
N ILE A 330 0.66 -13.59 -5.13
CA ILE A 330 2.04 -13.26 -5.53
C ILE A 330 2.58 -14.30 -6.51
N TYR A 331 2.93 -13.88 -7.72
CA TYR A 331 3.66 -14.69 -8.69
C TYR A 331 5.17 -14.38 -8.64
N LEU A 332 5.94 -15.18 -7.92
CA LEU A 332 7.37 -14.93 -7.70
C LEU A 332 8.26 -15.19 -8.94
N SER A 333 7.80 -16.00 -9.89
CA SER A 333 8.53 -16.35 -11.13
C SER A 333 8.07 -15.58 -12.38
N GLY A 334 7.14 -14.62 -12.20
CA GLY A 334 6.53 -13.84 -13.28
C GLY A 334 5.03 -14.11 -13.40
N LEU A 335 4.27 -13.11 -13.83
CA LEU A 335 2.80 -13.14 -13.85
C LEU A 335 2.27 -14.37 -14.61
N GLY A 336 1.47 -15.20 -13.94
CA GLY A 336 0.85 -16.40 -14.52
C GLY A 336 1.75 -17.61 -14.68
N ARG A 337 3.05 -17.50 -14.37
CA ARG A 337 4.00 -18.62 -14.49
C ARG A 337 3.93 -19.57 -13.30
N PRO A 338 4.26 -20.86 -13.51
CA PRO A 338 4.55 -21.77 -12.41
C PRO A 338 5.69 -21.24 -11.54
N LEU A 339 5.58 -21.41 -10.22
CA LEU A 339 6.63 -21.08 -9.28
C LEU A 339 7.80 -22.04 -9.46
N ARG A 340 8.94 -21.48 -9.88
CA ARG A 340 10.19 -22.20 -10.07
C ARG A 340 11.34 -21.39 -9.48
N LEU A 341 12.32 -22.10 -8.92
CA LEU A 341 13.57 -21.53 -8.41
C LEU A 341 14.74 -22.07 -9.22
N LYS A 342 15.52 -21.17 -9.81
CA LYS A 342 16.80 -21.45 -10.45
C LYS A 342 17.91 -20.67 -9.75
N ASP A 343 19.14 -21.15 -9.90
CA ASP A 343 20.31 -20.45 -9.37
C ASP A 343 20.40 -19.03 -9.93
N GLY A 344 20.58 -18.06 -9.03
CA GLY A 344 20.62 -16.63 -9.36
C GLY A 344 19.26 -15.93 -9.45
N ASP A 345 18.13 -16.65 -9.40
CA ASP A 345 16.79 -16.03 -9.50
C ASP A 345 16.54 -15.02 -8.35
N LEU A 346 17.00 -15.33 -7.13
CA LEU A 346 16.81 -14.44 -5.97
C LEU A 346 17.64 -13.15 -6.07
N ASP A 347 18.83 -13.24 -6.65
CA ASP A 347 19.79 -12.13 -6.80
C ASP A 347 19.53 -11.27 -8.03
N SER A 348 18.77 -11.79 -8.99
CA SER A 348 18.39 -11.07 -10.20
C SER A 348 17.63 -9.79 -9.89
N ASP A 349 17.95 -8.70 -10.58
CA ASP A 349 17.18 -7.45 -10.51
C ASP A 349 15.71 -7.61 -10.97
N ARG A 350 15.38 -8.74 -11.62
CA ARG A 350 13.99 -9.10 -11.98
C ARG A 350 13.25 -9.86 -10.88
N SER A 351 13.97 -10.34 -9.87
CA SER A 351 13.43 -11.02 -8.70
C SER A 351 12.33 -10.16 -8.06
N TRP A 352 11.26 -10.81 -7.64
CA TRP A 352 10.22 -10.16 -6.86
C TRP A 352 10.79 -9.48 -5.61
N PHE A 353 11.81 -10.08 -4.96
CA PHE A 353 12.48 -9.55 -3.77
C PHE A 353 13.40 -8.35 -4.04
N ARG A 354 13.63 -8.02 -5.31
CA ARG A 354 14.54 -6.93 -5.72
C ARG A 354 13.79 -5.73 -6.28
N ARG A 355 12.52 -5.86 -6.66
CA ARG A 355 11.74 -4.73 -7.18
C ARG A 355 11.42 -3.69 -6.10
N ALA A 356 11.44 -2.42 -6.49
CA ALA A 356 11.02 -1.32 -5.62
C ALA A 356 9.52 -1.40 -5.34
N TRP A 357 8.69 -1.49 -6.40
CA TRP A 357 7.23 -1.55 -6.27
C TRP A 357 6.73 -2.68 -5.37
N THR A 358 7.37 -3.86 -5.42
CA THR A 358 6.95 -4.99 -4.58
C THR A 358 7.16 -4.74 -3.09
N LEU A 359 8.00 -3.77 -2.69
CA LEU A 359 8.25 -3.44 -1.29
C LEU A 359 6.99 -3.00 -0.53
N GLN A 360 6.11 -2.24 -1.19
CA GLN A 360 4.83 -1.81 -0.59
C GLN A 360 3.74 -2.89 -0.61
N GLU A 361 3.93 -3.95 -1.40
CA GLU A 361 2.92 -4.99 -1.66
C GLU A 361 2.90 -6.08 -0.57
N VAL A 362 3.79 -5.94 0.43
CA VAL A 362 4.11 -6.97 1.43
C VAL A 362 3.51 -6.67 2.82
N ARG A 363 2.92 -5.49 3.00
CA ARG A 363 2.44 -5.02 4.32
C ARG A 363 1.35 -5.87 4.97
N SER A 364 0.70 -6.74 4.21
CA SER A 364 -0.36 -7.62 4.74
C SER A 364 0.21 -8.95 5.23
N SER A 365 -0.27 -9.40 6.39
CA SER A 365 0.00 -10.74 6.94
C SER A 365 -0.67 -11.87 6.14
N LYS A 366 -1.50 -11.54 5.13
CA LYS A 366 -2.23 -12.52 4.33
C LYS A 366 -1.71 -12.53 2.89
N ARG A 367 -0.93 -13.55 2.56
CA ARG A 367 -0.35 -13.74 1.22
C ARG A 367 -0.71 -15.12 0.68
N ILE A 368 -0.82 -15.23 -0.63
CA ILE A 368 -0.93 -16.50 -1.37
C ILE A 368 0.17 -16.49 -2.40
N ILE A 369 0.99 -17.54 -2.44
CA ILE A 369 1.91 -17.74 -3.54
C ILE A 369 1.14 -18.43 -4.68
N ALA A 370 1.08 -17.77 -5.84
CA ALA A 370 0.42 -18.26 -7.04
C ALA A 370 1.41 -18.97 -7.96
N GLY A 371 0.87 -19.68 -8.95
CA GLY A 371 1.66 -20.59 -9.78
C GLY A 371 2.16 -21.80 -9.02
N ASP A 372 1.57 -22.13 -7.87
CA ASP A 372 2.01 -23.23 -7.03
C ASP A 372 1.82 -24.58 -7.75
N THR A 373 2.81 -25.44 -7.64
CA THR A 373 2.83 -26.76 -8.29
C THR A 373 3.08 -27.83 -7.24
N PRO A 374 2.53 -29.06 -7.38
CA PRO A 374 2.63 -30.10 -6.35
C PRO A 374 4.06 -30.46 -5.92
N ASP A 375 5.02 -30.32 -6.82
CA ASP A 375 6.45 -30.59 -6.58
C ASP A 375 7.27 -29.28 -6.44
N GLY A 376 6.58 -28.16 -6.20
CA GLY A 376 7.16 -26.82 -6.16
C GLY A 376 7.83 -26.45 -4.83
N PRO A 377 8.52 -25.30 -4.79
CA PRO A 377 9.26 -24.84 -3.61
C PRO A 377 8.43 -24.70 -2.32
N MET A 378 7.12 -24.46 -2.45
CA MET A 378 6.20 -24.29 -1.30
C MET A 378 5.91 -25.60 -0.58
N HIS A 379 6.12 -26.75 -1.22
CA HIS A 379 5.84 -28.07 -0.65
C HIS A 379 7.09 -28.81 -0.18
N ALA A 380 8.27 -28.21 -0.33
CA ALA A 380 9.51 -28.80 0.12
C ALA A 380 9.53 -28.91 1.66
N GLN A 381 10.01 -30.04 2.18
CA GLN A 381 10.08 -30.28 3.62
C GLN A 381 11.39 -29.71 4.19
N PRO A 382 11.34 -29.02 5.34
CA PRO A 382 12.55 -28.61 6.03
C PRO A 382 13.28 -29.85 6.57
N ILE A 383 14.60 -29.74 6.61
CA ILE A 383 15.52 -30.68 7.27
C ILE A 383 15.80 -30.16 8.69
N ASP A 384 16.54 -30.94 9.48
CA ASP A 384 16.95 -30.58 10.83
C ASP A 384 17.62 -29.20 10.88
N GLY A 385 17.16 -28.38 11.83
CA GLY A 385 17.65 -27.01 12.03
C GLY A 385 16.94 -25.92 11.23
N GLY A 386 15.86 -26.24 10.50
CA GLY A 386 15.07 -25.25 9.75
C GLY A 386 15.63 -24.94 8.34
N ASN A 387 16.68 -25.65 7.93
CA ASN A 387 17.24 -25.58 6.59
C ASN A 387 16.43 -26.45 5.61
N TYR A 388 16.73 -26.33 4.31
CA TYR A 388 16.16 -27.13 3.24
C TYR A 388 17.25 -27.85 2.45
N GLU A 389 16.84 -28.76 1.55
CA GLU A 389 17.75 -29.59 0.73
C GLU A 389 18.82 -28.77 0.01
N THR A 390 18.48 -27.56 -0.40
CA THR A 390 19.44 -26.65 -1.05
C THR A 390 19.56 -25.34 -0.28
N ALA A 391 20.73 -24.73 -0.36
CA ALA A 391 20.97 -23.39 0.17
C ALA A 391 20.03 -22.35 -0.48
N LEU A 392 19.74 -22.50 -1.78
CA LEU A 392 18.79 -21.66 -2.50
C LEU A 392 17.39 -21.71 -1.90
N LEU A 393 16.89 -22.92 -1.62
CA LEU A 393 15.57 -23.12 -1.03
C LEU A 393 15.50 -22.64 0.41
N THR A 394 16.58 -22.82 1.18
CA THR A 394 16.71 -22.27 2.54
C THR A 394 16.57 -20.76 2.51
N ARG A 395 17.38 -20.11 1.67
CA ARG A 395 17.35 -18.66 1.50
C ARG A 395 16.00 -18.16 0.98
N PHE A 396 15.33 -18.89 0.09
CA PHE A 396 13.99 -18.54 -0.39
C PHE A 396 12.97 -18.46 0.75
N HIS A 397 12.94 -19.47 1.63
CA HIS A 397 12.04 -19.48 2.78
C HIS A 397 12.41 -18.41 3.81
N GLU A 398 13.71 -18.18 4.05
CA GLU A 398 14.19 -17.06 4.88
C GLU A 398 13.72 -15.70 4.34
N GLU A 399 13.91 -15.44 3.04
CA GLU A 399 13.48 -14.19 2.40
C GLU A 399 11.96 -14.01 2.48
N LEU A 400 11.17 -15.10 2.34
CA LEU A 400 9.71 -15.06 2.53
C LEU A 400 9.30 -14.73 3.97
N HIS A 401 10.05 -15.21 4.97
CA HIS A 401 9.80 -14.93 6.38
C HIS A 401 10.13 -13.48 6.76
N LEU A 402 11.21 -12.90 6.21
CA LEU A 402 11.68 -11.54 6.51
C LEU A 402 10.81 -10.41 5.92
N LEU A 403 9.69 -10.77 5.29
CA LEU A 403 8.78 -9.86 4.64
C LEU A 403 7.85 -9.08 5.61
N GLU A 404 7.77 -9.45 6.90
CA GLU A 404 7.02 -8.69 7.91
C GLU A 404 7.75 -7.41 8.33
N ARG A 405 7.05 -6.27 8.40
CA ARG A 405 7.67 -4.94 8.54
C ARG A 405 6.98 -4.06 9.57
N ASP A 406 7.79 -3.41 10.41
CA ASP A 406 7.35 -2.29 11.24
C ASP A 406 7.52 -0.97 10.46
N PRO A 407 6.43 -0.32 10.05
CA PRO A 407 6.47 0.94 9.29
C PRO A 407 6.93 2.16 10.11
N ASN A 408 7.15 2.01 11.41
CA ASN A 408 7.75 3.05 12.25
C ASN A 408 9.28 3.06 12.18
N ARG A 409 9.88 2.05 11.56
CA ARG A 409 11.33 1.93 11.33
C ARG A 409 11.71 2.52 9.98
N ILE A 410 11.84 3.85 9.94
CA ILE A 410 12.08 4.62 8.72
C ILE A 410 13.41 4.21 8.08
N PHE A 411 14.49 4.13 8.85
CA PHE A 411 15.80 3.79 8.31
C PHE A 411 15.87 2.34 7.83
N ALA A 412 15.21 1.40 8.50
CA ALA A 412 15.09 0.02 8.02
C ALA A 412 14.33 -0.05 6.67
N VAL A 413 13.24 0.71 6.53
CA VAL A 413 12.50 0.81 5.26
C VAL A 413 13.39 1.38 4.14
N LEU A 414 14.17 2.43 4.45
CA LEU A 414 15.09 3.05 3.49
C LEU A 414 16.26 2.12 3.14
N ALA A 415 16.82 1.39 4.11
CA ALA A 415 17.89 0.40 3.90
C ALA A 415 17.41 -0.77 3.04
N ASP A 416 16.14 -1.15 3.14
CA ASP A 416 15.56 -2.09 2.20
C ASP A 416 15.41 -1.51 0.81
N MET A 417 14.96 -0.24 0.70
CA MET A 417 14.87 0.46 -0.57
C MET A 417 16.24 0.57 -1.25
N GLN A 418 17.35 0.72 -0.50
CA GLN A 418 18.73 0.70 -1.03
C GLN A 418 19.02 -0.56 -1.86
N LYS A 419 18.47 -1.70 -1.45
CA LYS A 419 18.64 -3.01 -2.10
C LYS A 419 17.68 -3.21 -3.30
N ARG A 420 16.75 -2.28 -3.54
CA ARG A 420 15.74 -2.41 -4.60
C ARG A 420 16.12 -1.72 -5.90
N VAL A 421 15.56 -2.22 -7.00
CA VAL A 421 15.70 -1.70 -8.35
C VAL A 421 14.35 -1.26 -8.93
N SER A 422 14.39 -0.29 -9.83
CA SER A 422 13.25 0.22 -10.58
C SER A 422 13.67 0.62 -11.99
N THR A 423 12.71 0.71 -12.90
CA THR A 423 12.96 1.22 -14.28
C THR A 423 13.10 2.74 -14.25
N ASN A 424 12.17 3.43 -13.59
CA ASN A 424 12.29 4.86 -13.33
C ASN A 424 12.86 5.06 -11.91
N PRO A 425 13.97 5.79 -11.73
CA PRO A 425 14.50 6.11 -10.41
C PRO A 425 13.50 6.77 -9.46
N VAL A 426 12.54 7.56 -9.98
CA VAL A 426 11.47 8.21 -9.19
C VAL A 426 10.57 7.19 -8.50
N ASP A 427 10.38 6.00 -9.09
CA ASP A 427 9.54 4.94 -8.50
C ASP A 427 10.01 4.52 -7.12
N ARG A 428 11.34 4.52 -6.88
CA ARG A 428 11.91 4.18 -5.56
C ARG A 428 11.46 5.16 -4.49
N VAL A 429 11.25 6.42 -4.86
CA VAL A 429 10.70 7.43 -3.96
C VAL A 429 9.20 7.24 -3.82
N ALA A 430 8.46 7.14 -4.92
CA ALA A 430 6.99 7.04 -4.92
C ALA A 430 6.48 5.88 -4.04
N VAL A 431 7.14 4.72 -4.08
CA VAL A 431 6.81 3.54 -3.26
C VAL A 431 6.89 3.83 -1.75
N LEU A 432 7.79 4.71 -1.32
CA LEU A 432 7.99 5.01 0.09
C LEU A 432 6.78 5.72 0.71
N ALA A 433 5.95 6.39 -0.10
CA ALA A 433 4.81 7.15 0.40
C ALA A 433 3.83 6.28 1.23
N PHE A 434 3.57 5.05 0.77
CA PHE A 434 2.74 4.10 1.50
C PHE A 434 3.46 3.41 2.66
N LEU A 435 4.75 3.08 2.48
CA LEU A 435 5.57 2.45 3.51
C LEU A 435 5.74 3.34 4.73
N LEU A 436 6.01 4.62 4.50
CA LEU A 436 6.17 5.66 5.52
C LEU A 436 4.83 6.27 5.95
N GLN A 437 3.69 5.68 5.54
CA GLN A 437 2.34 6.03 5.97
C GLN A 437 2.02 7.54 5.90
N LEU A 438 2.36 8.19 4.79
CA LEU A 438 2.03 9.59 4.58
C LEU A 438 0.51 9.84 4.71
N ARG A 439 0.10 11.00 5.23
CA ARG A 439 -1.32 11.37 5.31
C ARG A 439 -1.83 11.89 3.97
N THR A 440 -1.01 12.70 3.32
CA THR A 440 -1.17 13.26 1.98
C THR A 440 -0.08 12.70 1.08
N LEU A 441 -0.42 12.31 -0.15
CA LEU A 441 0.56 11.78 -1.11
C LEU A 441 0.96 12.87 -2.11
N PRO A 442 2.24 13.01 -2.46
CA PRO A 442 2.62 13.83 -3.62
C PRO A 442 2.08 13.20 -4.91
N VAL A 443 1.75 14.04 -5.88
CA VAL A 443 1.50 13.62 -7.26
C VAL A 443 2.72 12.93 -7.85
N TYR A 444 2.52 11.91 -8.67
CA TYR A 444 3.60 11.26 -9.40
C TYR A 444 3.94 12.02 -10.69
N CYS A 445 5.23 12.30 -10.91
CA CYS A 445 5.73 12.93 -12.13
C CYS A 445 6.94 12.16 -12.68
N GLU A 446 6.80 11.46 -13.80
CA GLU A 446 7.90 10.63 -14.35
C GLU A 446 9.17 11.41 -14.69
N THR A 447 9.02 12.70 -15.03
CA THR A 447 10.12 13.56 -15.50
C THR A 447 10.80 14.32 -14.38
N GLU A 448 10.31 14.22 -13.15
CA GLU A 448 10.95 14.87 -11.99
C GLU A 448 12.25 14.17 -11.63
N THR A 449 13.14 14.89 -10.93
CA THR A 449 14.34 14.25 -10.41
C THR A 449 13.99 13.46 -9.14
N PRO A 450 14.71 12.37 -8.83
CA PRO A 450 14.52 11.64 -7.57
C PRO A 450 14.69 12.54 -6.33
N GLU A 451 15.51 13.58 -6.40
CA GLU A 451 15.69 14.54 -5.29
C GLU A 451 14.46 15.42 -5.09
N ASP A 452 13.82 15.86 -6.18
CA ASP A 452 12.59 16.66 -6.11
C ASP A 452 11.44 15.82 -5.55
N ALA A 453 11.28 14.59 -6.04
CA ALA A 453 10.31 13.63 -5.51
C ALA A 453 10.57 13.36 -4.02
N TRP A 454 11.85 13.17 -3.63
CA TRP A 454 12.23 12.91 -2.24
C TRP A 454 11.90 14.10 -1.35
N THR A 455 12.16 15.32 -1.83
CA THR A 455 11.82 16.56 -1.15
C THR A 455 10.31 16.67 -0.91
N ALA A 456 9.50 16.48 -1.95
CA ALA A 456 8.04 16.50 -1.82
C ALA A 456 7.54 15.42 -0.83
N LEU A 457 8.13 14.23 -0.88
CA LEU A 457 7.80 13.13 0.03
C LEU A 457 8.14 13.47 1.49
N VAL A 458 9.33 14.02 1.77
CA VAL A 458 9.74 14.41 3.13
C VAL A 458 8.86 15.54 3.65
N ASN A 459 8.53 16.55 2.85
CA ASN A 459 7.65 17.65 3.24
C ASN A 459 6.26 17.14 3.67
N ALA A 460 5.73 16.13 2.96
CA ALA A 460 4.45 15.49 3.27
C ALA A 460 4.48 14.51 4.47
N MET A 461 5.66 14.18 5.01
CA MET A 461 5.75 13.28 6.15
C MET A 461 5.15 13.89 7.41
N ASP A 462 4.61 13.02 8.27
CA ASP A 462 4.21 13.40 9.62
C ASP A 462 5.40 14.06 10.36
N PRO A 463 5.19 15.17 11.10
CA PRO A 463 6.27 15.90 11.76
C PRO A 463 7.20 15.02 12.60
N ARG A 464 6.66 13.96 13.23
CA ARG A 464 7.46 13.03 14.02
C ARG A 464 8.39 12.18 13.17
N LYS A 465 7.96 11.80 11.96
CA LYS A 465 8.80 11.06 11.02
C LYS A 465 9.97 11.90 10.54
N ARG A 466 9.73 13.19 10.27
CA ARG A 466 10.81 14.14 9.94
C ARG A 466 11.80 14.32 11.09
N THR A 467 11.34 14.27 12.33
CA THR A 467 12.22 14.29 13.51
C THR A 467 13.25 13.15 13.50
N HIS A 468 12.95 11.97 12.95
CA HIS A 468 13.96 10.90 12.83
C HIS A 468 15.14 11.33 11.93
N PHE A 469 14.87 11.99 10.80
CA PHE A 469 15.97 12.55 9.98
C PHE A 469 16.72 13.64 10.73
N PHE A 470 16.01 14.47 11.50
CA PHE A 470 16.65 15.57 12.19
C PHE A 470 17.54 15.10 13.36
N LEU A 471 17.04 14.19 14.21
CA LEU A 471 17.70 13.81 15.47
C LEU A 471 18.53 12.53 15.38
N ALA A 472 18.29 11.64 14.41
CA ALA A 472 18.99 10.36 14.33
C ALA A 472 19.92 10.23 13.10
N TYR A 473 19.63 10.90 11.98
CA TYR A 473 20.57 10.92 10.86
C TYR A 473 21.75 11.83 11.17
N PRO A 474 23.00 11.35 11.20
CA PRO A 474 24.11 12.14 11.69
C PRO A 474 24.61 13.16 10.65
N GLY A 475 24.57 12.80 9.37
CA GLY A 475 25.06 13.67 8.30
C GLY A 475 24.22 14.93 8.09
N VAL A 476 24.81 15.87 7.35
CA VAL A 476 24.13 17.09 6.87
C VAL A 476 23.71 16.92 5.42
N GLY A 477 22.61 17.56 5.03
CA GLY A 477 22.15 17.55 3.65
C GLY A 477 23.15 18.19 2.69
N ASP A 478 23.53 17.47 1.64
CA ASP A 478 24.50 17.96 0.64
C ASP A 478 23.88 18.95 -0.36
N ARG A 479 22.55 18.96 -0.50
CA ARG A 479 21.79 19.85 -1.37
C ARG A 479 20.52 20.32 -0.67
N GLY A 480 20.19 21.60 -0.80
CA GLY A 480 18.98 22.15 -0.20
C GLY A 480 19.06 22.20 1.33
N LYS A 481 18.07 21.60 2.01
CA LYS A 481 17.94 21.64 3.47
C LYS A 481 19.05 20.86 4.16
N LYS A 482 19.76 21.48 5.11
CA LYS A 482 20.90 20.89 5.83
C LYS A 482 20.47 19.90 6.91
N TRP A 483 19.26 20.04 7.44
CA TRP A 483 18.78 19.25 8.57
C TRP A 483 18.41 17.79 8.24
N ARG A 484 18.21 17.46 6.96
CA ARG A 484 17.80 16.13 6.46
C ARG A 484 18.75 15.59 5.39
N PRO A 485 18.80 14.26 5.17
CA PRO A 485 19.57 13.71 4.05
C PRO A 485 18.91 14.00 2.70
N THR A 486 19.76 14.16 1.68
CA THR A 486 19.34 14.10 0.26
C THR A 486 19.01 12.66 -0.14
N TRP A 487 18.31 12.48 -1.27
CA TRP A 487 18.04 11.16 -1.82
C TRP A 487 19.34 10.40 -2.09
N ASP A 488 20.33 11.04 -2.71
CA ASP A 488 21.62 10.42 -3.00
C ASP A 488 22.32 9.88 -1.74
N GLN A 489 22.27 10.63 -0.63
CA GLN A 489 22.82 10.20 0.66
C GLN A 489 22.04 9.02 1.23
N VAL A 490 20.70 9.10 1.23
CA VAL A 490 19.84 7.98 1.66
C VAL A 490 20.15 6.69 0.90
N MET A 491 20.52 6.79 -0.38
CA MET A 491 20.75 5.62 -1.21
C MET A 491 22.17 5.06 -1.16
N ARG A 492 23.16 5.83 -0.70
CA ARG A 492 24.59 5.44 -0.73
C ARG A 492 25.20 5.26 0.65
N GLU A 493 24.74 6.00 1.64
CA GLU A 493 25.32 6.00 2.98
C GLU A 493 24.76 4.88 3.85
N SER A 494 25.52 4.51 4.89
CA SER A 494 24.99 3.62 5.93
C SER A 494 23.98 4.39 6.77
N LEU A 495 22.75 3.87 6.83
CA LEU A 495 21.69 4.51 7.59
C LEU A 495 21.79 4.15 9.09
N PRO A 496 21.39 5.06 9.99
CA PRO A 496 21.33 4.79 11.43
C PRO A 496 20.37 3.65 11.77
N GLU A 497 20.54 3.09 12.97
CA GLU A 497 19.49 2.26 13.55
C GLU A 497 18.26 3.10 13.91
N ASP A 498 17.07 2.51 13.76
CA ASP A 498 15.84 3.18 14.12
C ASP A 498 15.71 3.33 15.64
N ALA A 499 15.83 4.57 16.12
CA ALA A 499 15.52 4.92 17.49
C ALA A 499 14.00 5.08 17.67
N TYR A 500 13.43 4.52 18.75
CA TYR A 500 12.05 4.80 19.14
C TYR A 500 11.99 6.21 19.76
N LEU A 501 11.87 7.22 18.91
CA LEU A 501 11.68 8.60 19.34
C LEU A 501 10.33 8.75 20.05
N LEU A 502 10.38 8.93 21.38
CA LEU A 502 9.21 9.23 22.22
C LEU A 502 8.85 10.72 22.23
N SER A 503 9.56 11.53 21.45
CA SER A 503 9.36 12.97 21.42
C SER A 503 7.93 13.32 21.04
N LYS A 504 7.29 14.18 21.85
CA LYS A 504 6.01 14.81 21.50
C LYS A 504 6.18 15.89 20.43
N HIS A 505 7.43 16.30 20.18
CA HIS A 505 7.83 17.39 19.31
C HIS A 505 8.20 16.90 17.91
N GLY A 506 7.97 17.76 16.93
CA GLY A 506 8.07 17.48 15.51
C GLY A 506 8.93 18.50 14.79
N VAL A 507 9.51 18.07 13.67
CA VAL A 507 9.92 19.03 12.63
C VAL A 507 8.68 19.37 11.82
N GLN A 508 8.25 20.62 11.92
CA GLN A 508 7.12 21.18 11.19
C GLN A 508 7.58 21.74 9.84
N HIS A 509 6.66 21.82 8.88
CA HIS A 509 6.90 22.37 7.54
C HIS A 509 5.70 23.22 7.14
N ASP A 510 5.99 24.34 6.49
CA ASP A 510 5.01 25.23 5.90
C ASP A 510 5.16 25.19 4.38
N ASP A 511 4.14 24.67 3.69
CA ASP A 511 4.15 24.52 2.23
C ASP A 511 4.13 25.86 1.49
N GLU A 512 3.67 26.96 2.12
CA GLU A 512 3.59 28.28 1.49
C GLU A 512 4.95 29.00 1.50
N THR A 513 5.67 28.88 2.60
CA THR A 513 6.97 29.56 2.79
C THR A 513 8.18 28.66 2.52
N ASP A 514 7.96 27.34 2.36
CA ASP A 514 9.01 26.31 2.35
C ASP A 514 9.90 26.39 3.60
N GLU A 515 9.36 26.81 4.75
CA GLU A 515 10.10 26.91 6.00
C GLU A 515 9.88 25.68 6.89
N ASP A 516 10.98 25.13 7.39
CA ASP A 516 10.98 24.06 8.39
C ASP A 516 11.33 24.63 9.76
N TRP A 517 10.71 24.13 10.83
CA TRP A 517 11.15 24.47 12.19
C TRP A 517 10.95 23.30 13.15
N PHE A 518 11.80 23.22 14.17
CA PHE A 518 11.65 22.25 15.25
C PHE A 518 10.93 22.89 16.45
N ASP A 519 9.90 22.22 16.97
CA ASP A 519 9.09 22.73 18.09
C ASP A 519 9.46 22.14 19.46
N GLY A 520 10.60 21.43 19.55
CA GLY A 520 11.10 20.82 20.78
C GLY A 520 12.08 21.68 21.59
N LEU A 521 12.81 21.02 22.48
CA LEU A 521 13.68 21.68 23.45
C LEU A 521 14.89 22.31 22.76
N CYS A 522 15.27 23.51 23.22
CA CYS A 522 16.41 24.26 22.73
C CYS A 522 17.36 24.62 23.87
N ILE A 523 18.65 24.33 23.67
CA ILE A 523 19.74 24.85 24.51
C ILE A 523 20.62 25.70 23.61
N GLU A 524 20.67 27.01 23.89
CA GLU A 524 21.38 27.96 23.02
C GLU A 524 22.89 27.71 22.97
N LYS A 525 23.48 27.26 24.09
CA LYS A 525 24.93 27.10 24.24
C LYS A 525 25.28 25.86 25.06
N GLY A 526 25.80 24.84 24.40
CA GLY A 526 26.46 23.69 25.00
C GLY A 526 27.82 23.46 24.37
N LEU A 527 28.86 23.35 25.19
CA LEU A 527 30.21 23.04 24.73
C LEU A 527 30.33 21.53 24.58
N VAL A 528 30.54 21.08 23.35
CA VAL A 528 30.75 19.66 23.00
C VAL A 528 32.24 19.42 22.88
N ARG A 529 32.75 18.38 23.54
CA ARG A 529 34.18 18.03 23.57
C ARG A 529 34.44 16.59 23.14
N VAL A 530 35.71 16.27 22.88
CA VAL A 530 36.24 14.89 22.70
C VAL A 530 35.98 14.25 21.33
N PHE A 531 35.25 14.91 20.42
CA PHE A 531 34.89 14.34 19.11
C PHE A 531 35.70 14.87 17.91
N ASP A 532 36.79 15.62 18.17
CA ASP A 532 37.61 16.33 17.16
C ASP A 532 38.26 15.41 16.12
N ALA A 533 38.58 14.19 16.54
CA ALA A 533 39.14 13.16 15.68
C ALA A 533 38.06 12.14 15.33
N GLY A 534 37.95 11.82 14.04
CA GLY A 534 37.17 10.67 13.60
C GLY A 534 37.78 9.37 14.13
N SER A 535 36.98 8.30 14.20
CA SER A 535 37.47 6.97 14.60
C SER A 535 37.37 5.98 13.44
N ALA A 536 38.36 5.09 13.33
CA ALA A 536 38.34 3.95 12.41
C ALA A 536 37.67 2.72 13.03
N GLU A 537 37.51 2.70 14.36
CA GLU A 537 36.84 1.64 15.10
C GLU A 537 35.32 1.88 15.10
N ARG A 538 34.53 0.85 14.77
CA ARG A 538 33.05 0.90 14.67
C ARG A 538 32.33 0.99 16.04
N HIS A 539 33.00 1.48 17.07
CA HIS A 539 32.42 1.59 18.41
C HIS A 539 31.83 2.99 18.64
N ASP A 540 30.87 3.07 19.54
CA ASP A 540 30.31 4.34 20.00
C ASP A 540 31.42 5.17 20.63
N ARG A 541 31.53 6.43 20.21
CA ARG A 541 32.49 7.37 20.79
C ARG A 541 31.81 8.09 21.94
N ARG A 542 32.52 8.25 23.06
CA ARG A 542 32.05 8.97 24.25
C ARG A 542 32.75 10.32 24.36
N GLY A 543 32.00 11.31 24.83
CA GLY A 543 32.46 12.67 25.04
C GLY A 543 31.63 13.38 26.08
N GLU A 544 31.83 14.69 26.17
CA GLU A 544 31.23 15.51 27.22
C GLU A 544 30.46 16.68 26.62
N LEU A 545 29.26 16.92 27.16
CA LEU A 545 28.48 18.13 26.91
C LEU A 545 28.48 18.99 28.17
N VAL A 546 29.03 20.20 28.08
CA VAL A 546 29.00 21.18 29.18
C VAL A 546 27.98 22.28 28.88
N VAL A 547 26.92 22.34 29.67
CA VAL A 547 25.86 23.37 29.58
C VAL A 547 25.92 24.27 30.80
N LYS A 548 25.82 25.59 30.62
CA LYS A 548 25.70 26.53 31.73
C LYS A 548 24.23 26.79 32.05
N ALA A 549 23.83 26.52 33.28
CA ALA A 549 22.51 26.86 33.79
C ALA A 549 22.34 28.38 33.97
N PRO A 550 21.10 28.87 34.11
CA PRO A 550 20.81 30.29 34.33
C PRO A 550 21.51 30.90 35.56
N ASP A 551 21.83 30.08 36.55
CA ASP A 551 22.58 30.45 37.77
C ASP A 551 24.10 30.57 37.55
N GLY A 552 24.61 30.29 36.34
CA GLY A 552 26.04 30.28 36.01
C GLY A 552 26.74 28.95 36.27
N ILE A 553 26.02 27.98 36.86
CA ILE A 553 26.24 26.54 37.02
C ILE A 553 26.75 25.74 35.80
N PRO A 554 28.02 25.39 35.56
CA PRO A 554 28.33 24.43 34.51
C PRO A 554 27.92 23.01 34.91
N HIS A 555 27.09 22.37 34.10
CA HIS A 555 26.69 20.97 34.21
C HIS A 555 27.31 20.17 33.07
N THR A 556 27.89 19.03 33.40
CA THR A 556 28.53 18.15 32.44
C THR A 556 27.72 16.87 32.31
N PHE A 557 27.34 16.55 31.08
CA PHE A 557 26.62 15.33 30.73
C PHE A 557 27.53 14.43 29.90
N GLN A 558 27.45 13.13 30.13
CA GLN A 558 28.08 12.15 29.25
C GLN A 558 27.23 12.02 27.99
N ILE A 559 27.90 12.13 26.85
CA ILE A 559 27.28 12.01 25.54
C ILE A 559 28.01 11.00 24.69
N TYR A 560 27.30 10.40 23.74
CA TYR A 560 27.89 9.49 22.78
C TYR A 560 27.38 9.73 21.36
N VAL A 561 28.19 9.30 20.40
CA VAL A 561 27.85 9.33 18.97
C VAL A 561 28.11 7.96 18.36
N THR A 562 27.14 7.51 17.55
CA THR A 562 27.19 6.23 16.83
C THR A 562 27.88 6.35 15.46
N HIS A 563 28.18 7.59 15.02
CA HIS A 563 28.82 7.89 13.76
C HIS A 563 30.32 8.23 13.92
N GLN A 564 31.06 8.11 12.81
CA GLN A 564 32.54 8.13 12.84
C GLN A 564 33.18 9.44 12.36
N PHE A 565 32.44 10.33 11.70
CA PHE A 565 32.99 11.62 11.27
C PHE A 565 33.20 12.58 12.46
N PRO A 566 34.23 13.44 12.43
CA PRO A 566 34.59 14.30 13.55
C PRO A 566 33.53 15.39 13.80
N ILE A 567 33.37 15.75 15.06
CA ILE A 567 32.62 16.94 15.50
C ILE A 567 33.64 17.84 16.20
N PRO A 568 33.99 19.02 15.64
CA PRO A 568 34.94 19.93 16.27
C PRO A 568 34.46 20.38 17.65
N GLU A 569 35.38 20.52 18.60
CA GLU A 569 35.12 21.03 19.94
C GLU A 569 34.77 22.51 19.80
N ASP A 570 33.51 22.81 20.11
CA ASP A 570 32.95 24.15 19.98
C ASP A 570 31.69 24.25 20.83
N THR A 571 31.22 25.49 20.99
CA THR A 571 29.91 25.76 21.57
C THR A 571 28.84 25.69 20.48
N TYR A 572 27.95 24.72 20.60
CA TYR A 572 26.84 24.51 19.69
C TYR A 572 25.52 24.90 20.33
N THR A 573 24.52 25.17 19.49
CA THR A 573 23.11 25.13 19.86
C THR A 573 22.62 23.69 19.74
N LEU A 574 21.81 23.24 20.71
CA LEU A 574 21.24 21.90 20.73
C LEU A 574 19.73 21.98 20.59
N LEU A 575 19.18 21.22 19.64
CA LEU A 575 17.75 21.06 19.43
C LEU A 575 17.41 19.57 19.53
N GLY A 576 16.48 19.19 20.40
CA GLY A 576 16.13 17.78 20.55
C GLY A 576 15.12 17.45 21.63
N ASP A 577 15.23 16.23 22.13
CA ASP A 577 14.53 15.75 23.31
C ASP A 577 15.50 15.40 24.44
N LYS A 578 15.05 14.65 25.45
CA LYS A 578 15.86 14.31 26.63
C LYS A 578 17.07 13.41 26.31
N TYR A 579 17.00 12.62 25.23
CA TYR A 579 18.01 11.58 24.96
C TYR A 579 18.73 11.81 23.64
N GLN A 580 18.10 12.46 22.67
CA GLN A 580 18.68 12.68 21.34
C GLN A 580 18.61 14.15 20.95
N CYS A 581 19.75 14.69 20.54
CA CYS A 581 19.90 16.10 20.18
C CYS A 581 20.61 16.25 18.84
N ALA A 582 20.03 17.06 17.96
CA ALA A 582 20.77 17.65 16.86
C ALA A 582 21.59 18.82 17.39
N ILE A 583 22.88 18.84 17.07
CA ILE A 583 23.77 19.96 17.36
C ILE A 583 23.98 20.78 16.11
N GLY A 584 24.07 22.10 16.27
CA GLY A 584 24.18 23.01 15.14
C GLY A 584 24.62 24.41 15.53
N ARG A 585 24.72 25.27 14.53
CA ARG A 585 25.10 26.67 14.70
C ARG A 585 23.91 27.58 14.43
N ARG A 586 23.77 28.62 15.26
CA ARG A 586 22.81 29.69 15.02
C ARG A 586 23.40 30.69 14.03
N LEU A 587 22.76 30.85 12.87
CA LEU A 587 23.14 31.82 11.85
C LEU A 587 22.76 33.25 12.27
N PRO A 588 23.34 34.30 11.65
CA PRO A 588 23.02 35.69 11.98
C PRO A 588 21.55 36.08 11.83
N ASP A 589 20.81 35.38 10.95
CA ASP A 589 19.37 35.55 10.74
C ASP A 589 18.51 34.78 11.74
N GLY A 590 19.13 34.07 12.69
CA GLY A 590 18.46 33.28 13.72
C GLY A 590 18.09 31.85 13.31
N LYS A 591 18.44 31.41 12.08
CA LYS A 591 18.19 30.02 11.66
C LYS A 591 19.20 29.05 12.26
N PHE A 592 18.79 27.80 12.39
CA PHE A 592 19.61 26.70 12.90
C PHE A 592 20.18 25.89 11.75
N GLU A 593 21.50 25.89 11.60
CA GLU A 593 22.22 25.02 10.67
C GLU A 593 22.74 23.79 11.42
N LYS A 594 22.22 22.62 11.08
CA LYS A 594 22.65 21.34 11.68
C LYS A 594 24.10 21.03 11.33
N VAL A 595 24.83 20.50 12.31
CA VAL A 595 26.21 20.01 12.17
C VAL A 595 26.28 18.49 12.37
N SER A 596 25.63 17.96 13.41
CA SER A 596 25.58 16.52 13.69
C SER A 596 24.44 16.17 14.66
N VAL A 597 24.43 14.93 15.15
CA VAL A 597 23.55 14.44 16.22
C VAL A 597 24.38 13.82 17.35
N ILE A 598 23.87 13.89 18.57
CA ILE A 598 24.45 13.29 19.78
C ILE A 598 23.36 12.63 20.63
N GLU A 599 23.75 11.63 21.40
CA GLU A 599 22.89 10.96 22.38
C GLU A 599 23.39 11.22 23.81
N ILE A 600 22.47 11.28 24.77
CA ILE A 600 22.75 11.70 26.15
C ILE A 600 22.34 10.59 27.11
N GLU A 601 23.28 10.12 27.93
CA GLU A 601 23.15 8.86 28.71
C GLU A 601 22.17 8.99 29.89
N GLU A 602 22.20 10.11 30.62
CA GLU A 602 21.28 10.39 31.73
C GLU A 602 20.90 11.87 31.75
N TRP A 603 19.60 12.16 31.57
CA TRP A 603 19.05 13.52 31.64
C TRP A 603 18.31 13.72 32.97
N ASP A 604 18.84 14.57 33.85
CA ASP A 604 18.20 14.87 35.14
C ASP A 604 16.97 15.78 34.96
N GLU A 605 15.79 15.31 35.39
CA GLU A 605 14.50 15.97 35.13
C GLU A 605 14.39 17.36 35.77
N ALA A 606 15.15 17.61 36.84
CA ALA A 606 15.21 18.88 37.53
C ALA A 606 15.69 20.06 36.64
N TYR A 607 16.43 19.77 35.56
CA TYR A 607 16.92 20.80 34.63
C TYR A 607 15.85 21.33 33.67
N SER A 608 14.89 20.49 33.27
CA SER A 608 13.89 20.87 32.25
C SER A 608 12.97 22.00 32.70
N TYR A 609 12.66 22.07 34.00
CA TYR A 609 11.78 23.09 34.57
C TYR A 609 12.44 24.48 34.61
N ASN A 610 13.73 24.55 34.95
CA ASN A 610 14.42 25.84 35.14
C ASN A 610 14.87 26.49 33.82
N THR A 611 15.19 25.72 32.77
CA THR A 611 15.53 26.27 31.45
C THR A 611 14.29 26.66 30.64
N ALA A 612 13.15 25.97 30.81
CA ALA A 612 11.90 26.30 30.12
C ALA A 612 11.24 27.59 30.68
N GLU A 613 11.25 27.81 32.00
CA GLU A 613 10.67 29.02 32.61
C GLU A 613 11.48 30.29 32.33
N GLY A 614 12.81 30.18 32.14
CA GLY A 614 13.66 31.30 31.74
C GLY A 614 13.31 31.88 30.36
N SER A 615 12.77 31.05 29.45
CA SER A 615 12.29 31.46 28.12
C SER A 615 10.82 31.87 28.07
N GLN A 616 9.99 31.49 29.07
CA GLN A 616 8.55 31.83 29.09
C GLN A 616 8.23 33.19 29.73
N SER A 617 9.17 33.82 30.45
CA SER A 617 8.89 35.02 31.24
C SER A 617 9.10 36.37 30.53
N SER A 618 9.47 36.40 29.25
CA SER A 618 9.47 37.65 28.47
C SER A 618 8.43 37.55 27.35
N GLY A 619 7.44 38.44 27.35
CA GLY A 619 6.39 38.55 26.33
C GLY A 619 6.96 38.92 24.95
N LYS A 620 7.68 37.99 24.33
CA LYS A 620 8.22 38.04 22.98
C LYS A 620 7.79 36.75 22.28
N THR A 621 7.29 36.92 21.06
CA THR A 621 6.96 35.90 20.08
C THR A 621 7.83 34.65 20.25
N LEU A 622 7.23 33.45 20.40
CA LEU A 622 7.99 32.19 20.34
C LEU A 622 8.86 32.24 19.08
N HIS A 623 10.18 32.39 19.22
CA HIS A 623 11.09 32.24 18.10
C HIS A 623 10.96 30.79 17.64
N ARG A 624 10.33 30.57 16.47
CA ARG A 624 10.37 29.28 15.80
C ARG A 624 11.84 28.94 15.56
N ASN A 625 12.29 27.74 15.96
CA ASN A 625 13.64 27.28 15.63
C ASN A 625 13.68 26.87 14.16
N CYS A 626 13.67 27.86 13.27
CA CYS A 626 13.71 27.65 11.83
C CYS A 626 14.99 26.93 11.43
N LEU A 627 14.86 25.85 10.67
CA LEU A 627 15.94 25.00 10.22
C LEU A 627 16.42 25.46 8.84
N VAL A 628 17.71 25.27 8.59
CA VAL A 628 18.34 25.48 7.28
C VAL A 628 18.26 24.22 6.44
#